data_AF-A0A9W5YUS3-F1
#
_entry.id   AF-A0A9W5YUS3-F1
#
_cell.length_a   1.000
_cell.length_b   1.000
_cell.length_c   1.000
_cell.angle_alpha   90.00
_cell.angle_beta   90.00
_cell.angle_gamma   90.00
#
_symmetry.space_group_name_H-M   'P 1'
#
loop_
_entity.id
_entity.type
_entity.pdbx_description
1 polymer ?
#
loop_
_entity_poly.entity_id
_entity_poly.type
_entity_poly.pdbx_seq_one_letter_code
_entity_poly.pdbx_strand_id
1 'polypeptide(L)'
;MFFARRSVASARLLLRNQQPRRFDSHAAHHAEPVNESFGRSFYVTIGTFASAFVLYQISKSNEKSGSPSWITNLIHKWTPDEKIFEQRNAIHTAAMEKVAHDRHLFASQGPREFIELKQPEVSFSSVPPYNVAPGQSADLSHVVAHYQRQNQEMETARVARMKDGKVVSVYE
;
A
#
# COMPACT_ATOMS: atom_id res chain seq x y z
N MET A 1 -18.00 -1.57 4.34
CA MET A 1 -18.12 -1.84 5.79
C MET A 1 -16.73 -1.77 6.40
N PHE A 2 -16.46 -0.77 7.24
CA PHE A 2 -15.15 -0.57 7.86
C PHE A 2 -15.09 -1.29 9.21
N PHE A 3 -14.13 -2.21 9.37
CA PHE A 3 -13.84 -2.83 10.67
C PHE A 3 -12.96 -1.87 11.50
N ALA A 4 -13.59 -1.15 12.43
CA ALA A 4 -12.87 -0.36 13.42
C ALA A 4 -12.27 -1.30 14.49
N ARG A 5 -10.94 -1.44 14.50
CA ARG A 5 -10.21 -2.08 15.60
C ARG A 5 -10.24 -1.16 16.81
N ARG A 6 -11.15 -1.40 17.76
CA ARG A 6 -11.13 -0.76 19.08
C ARG A 6 -10.01 -1.40 19.92
N SER A 7 -8.90 -0.67 20.12
CA SER A 7 -7.93 -1.04 21.15
C SER A 7 -8.49 -0.66 22.53
N VAL A 8 -8.91 -1.65 23.31
CA VAL A 8 -9.27 -1.42 24.71
C VAL A 8 -7.99 -1.54 25.52
N ALA A 9 -7.52 -0.42 26.09
CA ALA A 9 -6.40 -0.44 27.03
C ALA A 9 -6.76 -1.34 28.23
N SER A 10 -5.87 -2.27 28.57
CA SER A 10 -6.10 -3.24 29.65
C SER A 10 -6.21 -2.54 31.00
N ALA A 11 -7.40 -2.59 31.62
CA ALA A 11 -7.66 -2.05 32.95
C ALA A 11 -6.77 -2.65 34.06
N ARG A 12 -6.02 -3.72 33.76
CA ARG A 12 -5.10 -4.38 34.71
C ARG A 12 -3.95 -3.48 35.17
N LEU A 13 -3.56 -2.46 34.39
CA LEU A 13 -2.49 -1.54 34.78
C LEU A 13 -2.92 -0.54 35.87
N LEU A 14 -4.22 -0.25 36.02
CA LEU A 14 -4.72 0.71 37.01
C LEU A 14 -4.79 0.14 38.43
N LEU A 15 -4.85 -1.19 38.59
CA LEU A 15 -4.91 -1.85 39.90
C LEU A 15 -3.55 -2.02 40.57
N ARG A 16 -2.43 -1.77 39.87
CA ARG A 16 -1.08 -1.99 40.41
C ARG A 16 -0.62 -0.90 41.39
N ASN A 17 -1.30 0.24 41.43
CA ASN A 17 -0.95 1.39 42.28
C ASN A 17 -1.84 1.52 43.54
N GLN A 18 -2.49 0.45 43.99
CA GLN A 18 -3.13 0.48 45.32
C GLN A 18 -2.09 0.14 46.40
N GLN A 19 -1.74 1.13 47.22
CA GLN A 19 -0.96 0.90 48.43
C GLN A 19 -1.70 -0.07 49.37
N PRO A 20 -1.02 -1.07 49.96
CA PRO A 20 -1.66 -1.97 50.91
C PRO A 20 -2.06 -1.19 52.16
N ARG A 21 -3.37 -1.10 52.44
CA ARG A 21 -3.87 -0.64 53.74
C ARG A 21 -3.47 -1.67 54.78
N ARG A 22 -2.48 -1.34 55.61
CA ARG A 22 -2.24 -2.07 56.85
C ARG A 22 -3.29 -1.61 57.86
N PHE A 23 -4.14 -2.54 58.29
CA PHE A 23 -4.92 -2.35 59.51
C PHE A 23 -3.95 -2.52 60.68
N ASP A 24 -3.52 -1.39 61.25
CA ASP A 24 -2.68 -1.37 62.43
C ASP A 24 -3.58 -1.41 63.67
N SER A 25 -3.46 -2.48 64.45
CA SER A 25 -4.21 -2.69 65.68
C SER A 25 -3.41 -2.14 66.86
N HIS A 26 -3.90 -1.04 67.43
CA HIS A 26 -3.65 -0.53 68.78
C HIS A 26 -2.19 -0.25 69.19
N ALA A 27 -1.78 1.01 69.08
CA ALA A 27 -0.89 1.64 70.06
C ALA A 27 -1.38 3.06 70.35
N ALA A 28 -1.90 3.26 71.55
CA ALA A 28 -2.32 4.56 72.07
C ALA A 28 -1.09 5.39 72.44
N HIS A 29 -0.62 6.23 71.53
CA HIS A 29 0.29 7.34 71.84
C HIS A 29 -0.18 8.58 71.07
N HIS A 30 -0.29 9.68 71.81
CA HIS A 30 -0.82 10.98 71.39
C HIS A 30 -0.58 11.30 69.91
N ALA A 31 -1.67 11.35 69.14
CA ALA A 31 -1.63 11.85 67.77
C ALA A 31 -1.21 13.32 67.82
N GLU A 32 0.03 13.58 67.41
CA GLU A 32 0.48 14.92 67.04
C GLU A 32 -0.55 15.52 66.06
N PRO A 33 -0.97 16.79 66.20
CA PRO A 33 -1.91 17.39 65.26
C PRO A 33 -1.24 17.44 63.89
N VAL A 34 -1.55 16.45 63.05
CA VAL A 34 -1.11 16.43 61.67
C VAL A 34 -1.80 17.61 61.01
N ASN A 35 -1.04 18.65 60.69
CA ASN A 35 -1.53 19.76 59.89
C ASN A 35 -1.90 19.20 58.51
N GLU A 36 -3.17 18.82 58.34
CA GLU A 36 -3.69 18.30 57.08
C GLU A 36 -3.62 19.42 56.03
N SER A 37 -2.53 19.45 55.26
CA SER A 37 -2.43 20.35 54.11
C SER A 37 -3.54 20.02 53.12
N PHE A 38 -4.07 21.05 52.44
CA PHE A 38 -5.10 20.84 51.42
C PHE A 38 -4.72 19.72 50.46
N GLY A 39 -5.65 18.78 50.26
CA GLY A 39 -5.41 17.62 49.40
C GLY A 39 -5.10 18.02 47.96
N ARG A 40 -4.42 17.15 47.22
CA ARG A 40 -4.04 17.39 45.80
C ARG A 40 -5.22 17.85 44.92
N SER A 41 -6.43 17.36 45.20
CA SER A 41 -7.66 17.75 44.50
C SER A 41 -7.97 19.23 44.62
N PHE A 42 -7.72 19.85 45.78
CA PHE A 42 -7.96 21.28 46.03
C PHE A 42 -7.08 22.17 45.14
N TYR A 43 -5.80 21.84 44.99
CA TYR A 43 -4.91 22.59 44.10
C TYR A 43 -5.29 22.40 42.63
N VAL A 44 -5.75 21.20 42.25
CA VAL A 44 -6.24 20.94 40.89
C VAL A 44 -7.49 21.75 40.61
N THR A 45 -8.46 21.83 41.53
CA THR A 45 -9.68 22.59 41.31
C THR A 45 -9.42 24.09 41.24
N ILE A 46 -8.60 24.64 42.15
CA ILE A 46 -8.21 26.05 42.09
C ILE A 46 -7.41 26.35 40.83
N GLY A 47 -6.46 25.48 40.46
CA GLY A 47 -5.70 25.62 39.23
C GLY A 47 -6.58 25.61 37.98
N THR A 48 -7.56 24.71 37.94
CA THR A 48 -8.54 24.64 36.85
C THR A 48 -9.38 25.90 36.78
N PHE A 49 -9.89 26.39 37.93
CA PHE A 49 -10.70 27.60 37.98
C PHE A 49 -9.90 28.85 37.56
N ALA A 50 -8.67 28.99 38.05
CA ALA A 50 -7.77 30.07 37.67
C ALA A 50 -7.45 30.01 36.16
N SER A 51 -7.17 28.82 35.62
CA SER A 51 -6.91 28.65 34.19
C SER A 51 -8.12 29.01 33.32
N ALA A 52 -9.32 28.61 33.73
CA ALA A 52 -10.56 28.94 33.04
C ALA A 52 -10.84 30.45 33.06
N PHE A 53 -10.55 31.12 34.17
CA PHE A 53 -10.68 32.57 34.29
C PHE A 53 -9.70 33.32 33.38
N VAL A 54 -8.43 32.87 33.32
CA VAL A 54 -7.44 33.43 32.40
C VAL A 54 -7.86 33.23 30.95
N LEU A 55 -8.31 32.03 30.57
CA LEU A 55 -8.82 31.73 29.24
C LEU A 55 -10.03 32.60 28.88
N TYR A 56 -10.95 32.81 29.81
CA TYR A 56 -12.11 33.69 29.63
C TYR A 56 -11.69 35.13 29.36
N GLN A 57 -10.74 35.67 30.13
CA GLN A 57 -10.25 37.03 29.95
C GLN A 57 -9.55 37.21 28.59
N ILE A 58 -8.74 36.22 28.16
CA ILE A 58 -8.10 36.22 26.84
C ILE A 58 -9.15 36.14 25.71
N SER A 59 -10.18 35.30 25.87
CA SER A 59 -11.28 35.21 24.91
C SER A 59 -12.00 36.55 24.78
N LYS A 60 -12.32 37.19 25.92
CA LYS A 60 -13.00 38.48 25.96
C LYS A 60 -12.17 39.63 25.39
N SER A 61 -10.84 39.61 25.57
CA SER A 61 -9.97 40.60 24.93
C SER A 61 -9.90 40.43 23.42
N ASN A 62 -9.89 39.18 22.94
CA ASN A 62 -9.90 38.89 21.51
C ASN A 62 -11.21 39.35 20.85
N GLU A 63 -12.37 39.08 21.46
CA GLU A 63 -13.68 39.55 20.98
C GLU A 63 -13.74 41.08 20.83
N LYS A 64 -13.20 41.83 21.80
CA LYS A 64 -13.17 43.30 21.75
C LYS A 64 -12.25 43.86 20.67
N SER A 65 -11.18 43.14 20.35
CA SER A 65 -10.19 43.57 19.35
C SER A 65 -10.66 43.31 17.91
N GLY A 66 -11.70 42.50 17.71
CA GLY A 66 -12.16 42.06 16.38
C GLY A 66 -11.14 41.21 15.61
N SER A 67 -9.99 40.90 16.21
CA SER A 67 -8.93 40.11 15.58
C SER A 67 -9.08 38.62 15.91
N PRO A 68 -8.74 37.70 14.98
CA PRO A 68 -8.77 36.27 15.26
C PRO A 68 -7.79 35.95 16.39
N SER A 69 -8.23 35.09 17.32
CA SER A 69 -7.42 34.62 18.45
C SER A 69 -6.07 34.07 17.96
N TRP A 70 -5.01 34.24 18.76
CA TRP A 70 -3.71 33.62 18.49
C TRP A 70 -3.82 32.11 18.25
N ILE A 71 -4.72 31.43 18.96
CA ILE A 71 -4.99 29.99 18.77
C ILE A 71 -5.58 29.74 17.38
N THR A 72 -6.54 30.56 16.94
CA THR A 72 -7.14 30.49 15.60
C THR A 72 -6.09 30.70 14.52
N ASN A 73 -5.20 31.68 14.68
CA ASN A 73 -4.09 31.91 13.74
C ASN A 73 -3.11 30.74 13.70
N LEU A 74 -2.85 30.09 14.83
CA LEU A 74 -2.02 28.89 14.89
C LEU A 74 -2.68 27.71 14.16
N ILE A 75 -4.00 27.54 14.33
CA ILE A 75 -4.76 26.52 13.60
C ILE A 75 -4.71 26.80 12.10
N HIS A 76 -4.98 28.03 11.66
CA HIS A 76 -4.91 28.38 10.23
C HIS A 76 -3.51 28.20 9.63
N LYS A 77 -2.44 28.39 10.41
CA LYS A 77 -1.08 28.17 9.92
C LYS A 77 -0.79 26.70 9.58
N TRP A 78 -1.42 25.76 10.29
CA TRP A 78 -1.17 24.33 10.15
C TRP A 78 -2.28 23.56 9.44
N THR A 79 -3.48 24.15 9.33
CA THR A 79 -4.62 23.57 8.63
C THR A 79 -4.68 24.11 7.21
N PRO A 80 -4.65 23.26 6.18
CA PRO A 80 -4.81 23.70 4.80
C PRO A 80 -6.17 24.34 4.54
N ASP A 81 -6.19 25.32 3.63
CA ASP A 81 -7.43 26.01 3.24
C ASP A 81 -8.47 25.04 2.65
N GLU A 82 -9.74 25.28 2.98
CA GLU A 82 -10.89 24.52 2.48
C GLU A 82 -10.93 24.46 0.95
N LYS A 83 -10.54 25.55 0.28
CA LYS A 83 -10.45 25.66 -1.18
C LYS A 83 -9.55 24.59 -1.81
N ILE A 84 -8.48 24.19 -1.13
CA ILE A 84 -7.57 23.15 -1.64
C ILE A 84 -8.28 21.79 -1.61
N PHE A 85 -9.08 21.53 -0.58
CA PHE A 85 -9.88 20.31 -0.51
C PHE A 85 -10.99 20.31 -1.55
N GLU A 86 -11.68 21.43 -1.77
CA GLU A 86 -12.66 21.58 -2.84
C GLU A 86 -12.06 21.32 -4.22
N GLN A 87 -10.90 21.92 -4.51
CA GLN A 87 -10.19 21.71 -5.78
C GLN A 87 -9.79 20.25 -5.98
N ARG A 88 -9.25 19.60 -4.94
CA ARG A 88 -8.90 18.17 -5.00
C ARG A 88 -10.12 17.31 -5.23
N ASN A 89 -11.22 17.59 -4.54
CA ASN A 89 -12.48 16.86 -4.71
C ASN A 89 -13.00 17.01 -6.14
N ALA A 90 -12.98 18.23 -6.70
CA ALA A 90 -13.40 18.49 -8.08
C ALA A 90 -12.55 17.72 -9.12
N ILE A 91 -11.23 17.64 -8.90
CA ILE A 91 -10.34 16.84 -9.77
C ILE A 91 -10.68 15.35 -9.66
N HIS A 92 -10.89 14.85 -8.44
CA HIS A 92 -11.25 13.45 -8.20
C HIS A 92 -12.59 13.08 -8.82
N THR A 93 -13.61 13.93 -8.71
CA THR A 93 -14.92 13.69 -9.32
C THR A 93 -14.81 13.69 -10.84
N ALA A 94 -14.13 14.67 -11.43
CA ALA A 94 -13.93 14.73 -12.88
C ALA A 94 -13.15 13.51 -13.41
N ALA A 95 -12.14 13.03 -12.67
CA ALA A 95 -11.41 11.82 -13.02
C ALA A 95 -12.30 10.57 -12.94
N MET A 96 -13.13 10.47 -11.90
CA MET A 96 -14.07 9.35 -11.74
C MET A 96 -15.13 9.33 -12.84
N GLU A 97 -15.66 10.48 -13.23
CA GLU A 97 -16.60 10.62 -14.33
C GLU A 97 -16.01 10.15 -15.66
N LYS A 98 -14.76 10.54 -15.95
CA LYS A 98 -14.03 10.04 -17.13
C LYS A 98 -13.84 8.53 -17.10
N VAL A 99 -13.43 7.98 -15.96
CA VAL A 99 -13.26 6.53 -15.81
C VAL A 99 -14.60 5.79 -15.98
N ALA A 100 -15.70 6.34 -15.46
CA ALA A 100 -17.02 5.76 -15.63
C ALA A 100 -17.46 5.79 -17.10
N HIS A 101 -17.20 6.90 -17.80
CA HIS A 101 -17.46 7.03 -19.24
C HIS A 101 -16.66 6.02 -20.05
N ASP A 102 -15.35 5.92 -19.81
CA ASP A 102 -14.47 4.97 -20.49
C ASP A 102 -14.87 3.53 -20.19
N ARG A 103 -15.24 3.23 -18.94
CA ARG A 103 -15.78 1.92 -18.59
C ARG A 103 -17.05 1.63 -19.38
N HIS A 104 -17.93 2.59 -19.58
CA HIS A 104 -19.13 2.35 -20.41
C HIS A 104 -18.77 2.06 -21.87
N LEU A 105 -17.80 2.78 -22.44
CA LEU A 105 -17.32 2.54 -23.81
C LEU A 105 -16.62 1.18 -23.97
N PHE A 106 -15.79 0.77 -23.01
CA PHE A 106 -14.95 -0.42 -23.13
C PHE A 106 -15.54 -1.67 -22.48
N ALA A 107 -16.54 -1.54 -21.59
CA ALA A 107 -17.17 -2.72 -20.95
C ALA A 107 -17.98 -3.56 -21.94
N SER A 108 -18.44 -3.00 -23.05
CA SER A 108 -19.16 -3.73 -24.09
C SER A 108 -18.25 -4.58 -24.98
N GLN A 109 -16.93 -4.38 -24.94
CA GLN A 109 -15.98 -5.06 -25.84
C GLN A 109 -15.68 -6.52 -25.48
N GLY A 110 -16.33 -7.08 -24.45
CA GLY A 110 -16.14 -8.47 -24.04
C GLY A 110 -14.71 -8.77 -23.56
N PRO A 111 -14.41 -10.02 -23.17
CA PRO A 111 -13.06 -10.45 -22.85
C PRO A 111 -12.16 -10.25 -24.08
N ARG A 112 -10.97 -9.67 -23.90
CA ARG A 112 -9.98 -9.57 -24.99
C ARG A 112 -9.66 -10.98 -25.48
N GLU A 113 -9.81 -11.22 -26.78
CA GLU A 113 -9.52 -12.52 -27.40
C GLU A 113 -8.01 -12.87 -27.32
N PHE A 114 -7.15 -11.85 -27.20
CA PHE A 114 -5.70 -11.98 -27.10
C PHE A 114 -5.17 -11.41 -25.78
N ILE A 115 -4.20 -12.12 -25.20
CA ILE A 115 -3.45 -11.66 -24.03
C ILE A 115 -2.24 -10.88 -24.54
N GLU A 116 -2.15 -9.60 -24.19
CA GLU A 116 -1.02 -8.76 -24.53
C GLU A 116 0.19 -9.18 -23.67
N LEU A 117 1.21 -9.76 -24.33
CA LEU A 117 2.47 -10.09 -23.67
C LEU A 117 3.28 -8.81 -23.48
N LYS A 118 3.74 -8.52 -22.25
CA LYS A 118 4.56 -7.33 -21.96
C LYS A 118 5.86 -7.26 -22.77
N GLN A 119 6.39 -8.41 -23.17
CA GLN A 119 7.63 -8.55 -23.91
C GLN A 119 7.49 -9.66 -24.96
N PRO A 120 6.81 -9.40 -26.09
CA PRO A 120 6.60 -10.42 -27.12
C PRO A 120 7.94 -10.89 -27.73
N GLU A 121 8.89 -9.97 -27.86
CA GLU A 121 10.23 -10.22 -28.40
C GLU A 121 10.97 -11.34 -27.64
N VAL A 122 10.87 -11.38 -26.30
CA VAL A 122 11.60 -12.36 -25.47
C VAL A 122 11.00 -13.76 -25.58
N SER A 123 9.67 -13.85 -25.71
CA SER A 123 8.95 -15.13 -25.75
C SER A 123 9.03 -15.80 -27.13
N PHE A 124 9.19 -15.02 -28.20
CA PHE A 124 9.19 -15.52 -29.57
C PHE A 124 10.56 -15.46 -30.25
N SER A 125 11.59 -14.87 -29.63
CA SER A 125 12.96 -14.95 -30.15
C SER A 125 13.49 -16.38 -30.05
N SER A 126 14.03 -16.90 -31.17
CA SER A 126 14.73 -18.19 -31.20
C SER A 126 16.09 -18.16 -30.48
N VAL A 127 16.52 -16.98 -30.02
CA VAL A 127 17.79 -16.77 -29.35
C VAL A 127 17.58 -16.96 -27.84
N PRO A 128 18.48 -17.68 -27.14
CA PRO A 128 18.41 -17.82 -25.70
C PRO A 128 18.43 -16.44 -25.00
N PRO A 129 17.71 -16.27 -23.87
CA PRO A 129 17.58 -14.99 -23.17
C PRO A 129 18.86 -14.54 -22.44
N TYR A 130 19.96 -15.29 -22.60
CA TYR A 130 21.26 -15.02 -21.99
C TYR A 130 22.36 -15.10 -23.04
N ASN A 131 23.44 -14.35 -22.80
CA ASN A 131 24.57 -14.31 -23.71
C ASN A 131 25.34 -15.64 -23.66
N VAL A 132 25.35 -16.37 -24.76
CA VAL A 132 26.08 -17.64 -24.89
C VAL A 132 27.48 -17.33 -25.45
N ALA A 133 28.53 -17.71 -24.71
CA ALA A 133 29.89 -17.51 -25.20
C ALA A 133 30.13 -18.32 -26.50
N PRO A 134 30.86 -17.77 -27.49
CA PRO A 134 31.22 -18.51 -28.70
C PRO A 134 31.88 -19.85 -28.35
N GLY A 135 31.38 -20.95 -28.91
CA GLY A 135 31.92 -22.30 -28.69
C GLY A 135 31.31 -23.08 -27.51
N GLN A 136 30.33 -22.54 -26.78
CA GLN A 136 29.58 -23.29 -25.75
C GLN A 136 28.53 -24.27 -26.31
N SER A 137 28.16 -24.14 -27.58
CA SER A 137 27.22 -25.06 -28.24
C SER A 137 27.89 -26.42 -28.46
N ALA A 138 27.14 -27.51 -28.25
CA ALA A 138 27.60 -28.85 -28.61
C ALA A 138 27.93 -28.93 -30.11
N ASP A 139 29.00 -29.66 -30.47
CA ASP A 139 29.30 -29.93 -31.88
C ASP A 139 28.27 -30.90 -32.46
N LEU A 140 27.47 -30.42 -33.40
CA LEU A 140 26.43 -31.17 -34.09
C LEU A 140 26.90 -31.73 -35.44
N SER A 141 28.18 -31.59 -35.79
CA SER A 141 28.75 -32.02 -37.08
C SER A 141 28.39 -33.46 -37.45
N HIS A 142 28.48 -34.39 -36.49
CA HIS A 142 28.17 -35.80 -36.70
C HIS A 142 26.67 -36.04 -36.96
N VAL A 143 25.80 -35.30 -36.28
CA VAL A 143 24.34 -35.37 -36.47
C VAL A 143 23.96 -34.84 -37.85
N VAL A 144 24.55 -33.71 -38.24
CA VAL A 144 24.37 -33.12 -39.59
C VAL A 144 24.82 -34.10 -40.66
N ALA A 145 25.99 -34.71 -40.51
CA ALA A 145 26.52 -35.68 -41.46
C ALA A 145 25.61 -36.92 -41.60
N HIS A 146 25.06 -37.42 -40.49
CA HIS A 146 24.10 -38.53 -40.50
C HIS A 146 22.85 -38.19 -41.33
N TYR A 147 22.21 -37.05 -41.06
CA TYR A 147 20.99 -36.67 -41.78
C TYR A 147 21.24 -36.27 -43.24
N GLN A 148 22.40 -35.68 -43.55
CA GLN A 148 22.79 -35.44 -44.94
C GLN A 148 22.92 -36.74 -45.72
N ARG A 149 23.57 -37.75 -45.14
CA ARG A 149 23.67 -39.08 -45.75
C ARG A 149 22.29 -39.70 -45.97
N GLN A 150 21.43 -39.65 -44.94
CA GLN A 150 20.07 -40.17 -45.03
C GLN A 150 19.25 -39.47 -46.13
N ASN A 151 19.36 -38.15 -46.26
CA ASN A 151 18.69 -37.41 -47.33
C ASN A 151 19.22 -37.79 -48.71
N GLN A 152 20.54 -37.95 -48.87
CA GLN A 152 21.14 -38.39 -50.13
C GLN A 152 20.63 -39.79 -50.52
N GLU A 153 20.58 -40.73 -49.58
CA GLU A 153 20.03 -42.08 -49.81
C GLU A 153 18.55 -42.02 -50.22
N MET A 154 17.74 -41.19 -49.56
CA MET A 154 16.33 -41.00 -49.93
C MET A 154 16.17 -40.38 -51.32
N GLU A 155 16.97 -39.37 -51.67
CA GLU A 155 16.94 -38.75 -53.00
C GLU A 155 17.39 -39.72 -54.09
N THR A 156 18.45 -40.51 -53.86
CA THR A 156 18.86 -41.54 -54.83
C THR A 156 17.78 -42.59 -55.04
N ALA A 157 17.14 -43.06 -53.96
CA ALA A 157 16.00 -43.97 -54.03
C ALA A 157 14.79 -43.34 -54.73
N ARG A 158 14.52 -42.05 -54.52
CA ARG A 158 13.45 -41.30 -55.20
C ARG A 158 13.72 -41.22 -56.70
N VAL A 159 14.92 -40.84 -57.11
CA VAL A 159 15.32 -40.74 -58.52
C VAL A 159 15.28 -42.10 -59.21
N ALA A 160 15.70 -43.17 -58.53
CA ALA A 160 15.58 -44.54 -59.06
C ALA A 160 14.12 -44.93 -59.33
N ARG A 161 13.21 -44.65 -58.39
CA ARG A 161 11.76 -44.88 -58.57
C ARG A 161 11.15 -44.09 -59.73
N MET A 162 11.66 -42.87 -59.99
CA MET A 162 11.21 -42.06 -61.13
C MET A 162 11.68 -42.63 -62.48
N LYS A 163 12.91 -43.15 -62.55
CA LYS A 163 13.45 -43.77 -63.79
C LYS A 163 12.66 -44.99 -64.24
N ASP A 164 12.13 -45.76 -63.29
CA ASP A 164 11.31 -46.95 -63.57
C ASP A 164 9.87 -46.60 -64.01
N GLY A 165 9.50 -45.31 -64.07
CA GLY A 165 8.19 -44.83 -64.55
C GLY A 165 7.01 -45.17 -63.62
N LYS A 166 7.27 -45.69 -62.42
CA LYS A 166 6.23 -46.18 -61.49
C LYS A 166 5.71 -45.11 -60.51
N VAL A 167 6.33 -43.93 -60.44
CA VAL A 167 5.97 -42.87 -59.48
C VAL A 167 6.04 -41.48 -60.12
N VAL A 168 4.96 -40.70 -59.96
CA VAL A 168 4.87 -39.28 -60.36
C VAL A 168 5.34 -38.40 -59.19
N SER A 169 6.16 -37.39 -59.49
CA SER A 169 6.64 -36.40 -58.53
C SER A 169 5.49 -35.49 -58.06
N VAL A 170 5.42 -35.17 -56.77
CA VAL A 170 4.44 -34.21 -56.20
C VAL A 170 4.83 -32.73 -56.49
N TYR A 171 6.04 -32.51 -57.00
CA TYR A 171 6.62 -31.18 -57.25
C TYR A 171 6.71 -30.82 -58.75
N GLU A 172 6.00 -31.55 -59.62
CA GLU A 172 5.71 -31.14 -61.01
C GLU A 172 4.26 -30.70 -61.15
#